data_AF-A0A2T7PQJ8-F1
#
_entry.id   AF-A0A2T7PQJ8-F1
#
_cell.length_a   1.000
_cell.length_b   1.000
_cell.length_c   1.000
_cell.angle_alpha   90.00
_cell.angle_beta   90.00
_cell.angle_gamma   90.00
#
_symmetry.space_group_name_H-M   'P 1'
#
loop_
_entity.id
_entity.type
_entity.pdbx_description
1 polymer ?
#
loop_
_entity_poly.entity_id
_entity_poly.type
_entity_poly.pdbx_seq_one_letter_code
_entity_poly.pdbx_strand_id
1 'polypeptide(L)'
;MIILFLLFLLQFSLACACLAVNQDQKDALAEQGWRMASNDTRHDVQRQFDCCGFKDPDLDFLEPLGHPVCVTVAACCDKNSDAFCCSGIINGSQPPCPCQPCLLKMREVIYNAFSVTGGVGLFFSLTEIVGVWITIRFRNQKDPGANPSAFL
;
A
#
# COMPACT_ATOMS: atom_id res chain seq x y z
N MET A 1 26.87 -9.94 12.86
CA MET A 1 26.98 -8.50 13.19
C MET A 1 26.76 -7.66 11.94
N ILE A 2 27.53 -7.88 10.87
CA ILE A 2 27.41 -7.15 9.60
C ILE A 2 26.02 -7.31 8.95
N ILE A 3 25.49 -8.54 8.84
CA ILE A 3 24.18 -8.78 8.20
C ILE A 3 23.05 -8.03 8.93
N LEU A 4 22.97 -8.14 10.25
CA LEU A 4 21.98 -7.39 11.07
C LEU A 4 22.14 -5.89 10.89
N PHE A 5 23.37 -5.38 10.84
CA PHE A 5 23.59 -3.96 10.58
C PHE A 5 23.10 -3.53 9.18
N LEU A 6 23.27 -4.35 8.15
CA LEU A 6 22.74 -4.07 6.81
C LEU A 6 21.21 -4.10 6.76
N LEU A 7 20.59 -5.07 7.45
CA LEU A 7 19.13 -5.14 7.58
C LEU A 7 18.58 -3.92 8.30
N PHE A 8 19.23 -3.48 9.38
CA PHE A 8 18.89 -2.24 10.08
C PHE A 8 18.90 -1.03 9.14
N LEU A 9 19.96 -0.84 8.35
CA LEU A 9 20.05 0.30 7.43
C LEU A 9 18.94 0.28 6.38
N LEU A 10 18.63 -0.90 5.84
CA LEU A 10 17.55 -1.06 4.86
C LEU A 10 16.18 -0.76 5.51
N GLN A 11 15.87 -1.37 6.65
CA GLN A 11 14.59 -1.19 7.31
C GLN A 11 14.38 0.25 7.78
N PHE A 12 15.41 0.86 8.37
CA PHE A 12 15.36 2.24 8.82
C PHE A 12 15.13 3.20 7.65
N SER A 13 15.87 3.04 6.54
CA SER A 13 15.69 3.88 5.36
C SER A 13 14.30 3.73 4.72
N LEU A 14 13.79 2.50 4.57
CA LEU A 14 12.44 2.25 4.05
C LEU A 14 11.36 2.82 4.98
N ALA A 15 11.52 2.65 6.30
CA ALA A 15 10.59 3.20 7.29
C ALA A 15 10.53 4.73 7.21
N CYS A 16 11.69 5.39 7.15
CA CYS A 16 11.76 6.83 6.97
C CYS A 16 11.14 7.28 5.63
N ALA A 17 11.40 6.57 4.54
CA ALA A 17 10.80 6.88 3.24
C ALA A 17 9.27 6.75 3.28
N CYS A 18 8.73 5.70 3.91
CA CYS A 18 7.29 5.49 4.04
C CYS A 18 6.59 6.60 4.85
N LEU A 19 7.26 7.16 5.86
CA LEU A 19 6.76 8.29 6.66
C LEU A 19 6.91 9.63 5.96
N ALA A 20 7.96 9.82 5.17
CA ALA A 20 8.29 11.09 4.52
C ALA A 20 7.51 11.35 3.22
N VAL A 21 6.86 10.34 2.64
CA VAL A 21 6.18 10.48 1.35
C VAL A 21 4.91 11.34 1.46
N ASN A 22 4.80 12.34 0.58
CA ASN A 22 3.69 13.31 0.58
C ASN A 22 2.42 12.77 -0.10
N GLN A 23 1.30 13.49 0.05
CA GLN A 23 0.02 13.09 -0.55
C GLN A 23 0.09 13.02 -2.09
N ASP A 24 0.68 14.01 -2.75
CA ASP A 24 0.79 14.03 -4.22
C ASP A 24 1.61 12.84 -4.76
N GLN A 25 2.66 12.44 -4.03
CA GLN A 25 3.47 11.28 -4.38
C GLN A 25 2.68 9.97 -4.22
N LYS A 26 1.84 9.86 -3.18
CA LYS A 26 0.93 8.72 -2.99
C LYS A 26 -0.11 8.65 -4.11
N ASP A 27 -0.66 9.80 -4.52
CA ASP A 27 -1.63 9.88 -5.61
C ASP A 27 -1.02 9.51 -6.96
N ALA A 28 0.19 10.01 -7.25
CA ALA A 28 0.91 9.65 -8.47
C ALA A 28 1.20 8.15 -8.53
N LEU A 29 1.59 7.55 -7.40
CA LEU A 29 1.81 6.11 -7.29
C LEU A 29 0.51 5.33 -7.50
N ALA A 30 -0.60 5.78 -6.92
CA ALA A 30 -1.91 5.17 -7.12
C ALA A 30 -2.36 5.26 -8.58
N GLU A 31 -2.12 6.40 -9.24
CA GLU A 31 -2.46 6.60 -10.65
C GLU A 31 -1.64 5.68 -11.56
N GLN A 32 -0.33 5.61 -11.34
CA GLN A 32 0.53 4.70 -12.08
C GLN A 32 0.14 3.24 -11.82
N GLY A 33 -0.18 2.89 -10.58
CA GLY A 33 -0.67 1.57 -10.19
C GLY A 33 -1.96 1.21 -10.93
N TRP A 34 -2.91 2.14 -11.02
CA TRP A 34 -4.15 1.95 -11.78
C TRP A 34 -3.89 1.74 -13.27
N ARG A 35 -3.03 2.58 -13.88
CA ARG A 35 -2.65 2.46 -15.30
C ARG A 35 -2.05 1.10 -15.63
N MET A 36 -1.23 0.55 -14.74
CA MET A 36 -0.58 -0.75 -14.94
C MET A 36 -1.47 -1.95 -14.56
N ALA A 37 -2.55 -1.72 -13.80
CA ALA A 37 -3.46 -2.77 -13.38
C ALA A 37 -4.30 -3.30 -14.54
N SER A 38 -4.51 -4.62 -14.58
CA SER A 38 -5.44 -5.28 -15.50
C SER A 38 -6.90 -4.96 -15.15
N ASN A 39 -7.80 -5.21 -16.10
CA ASN A 39 -9.23 -5.02 -15.87
C ASN A 39 -9.76 -5.86 -14.70
N ASP A 40 -9.27 -7.08 -14.52
CA ASP A 40 -9.67 -7.92 -13.37
C ASP A 40 -9.29 -7.27 -12.04
N THR A 41 -8.05 -6.78 -11.91
CA THR A 41 -7.58 -6.07 -10.71
C THR A 41 -8.39 -4.80 -10.47
N ARG A 42 -8.67 -4.02 -11.52
CA ARG A 42 -9.50 -2.81 -11.42
C ARG A 42 -10.91 -3.14 -10.93
N HIS A 43 -11.50 -4.23 -11.44
CA HIS A 43 -12.81 -4.70 -11.03
C HIS A 43 -12.83 -5.20 -9.58
N ASP A 44 -11.79 -5.91 -9.13
CA ASP A 44 -11.66 -6.33 -7.75
C ASP A 44 -11.51 -5.14 -6.79
N VAL A 45 -10.75 -4.12 -7.18
CA VAL A 45 -10.65 -2.87 -6.41
C VAL A 45 -12.02 -2.18 -6.32
N GLN A 46 -12.76 -2.09 -7.41
CA GLN A 46 -14.10 -1.49 -7.41
C GLN A 46 -15.05 -2.22 -6.44
N ARG A 47 -15.03 -3.56 -6.44
CA ARG A 47 -15.80 -4.38 -5.48
C ARG A 47 -15.34 -4.20 -4.05
N GLN A 48 -14.03 -4.26 -3.80
CA GLN A 48 -13.49 -4.24 -2.45
C GLN A 48 -13.69 -2.88 -1.76
N PHE A 49 -13.62 -1.80 -2.54
CA PHE A 49 -13.74 -0.44 -2.02
C PHE A 49 -15.13 0.17 -2.25
N ASP A 50 -16.09 -0.54 -2.84
CA ASP A 50 -17.42 -0.04 -3.18
C ASP A 50 -17.37 1.31 -3.93
N CYS A 51 -16.61 1.35 -5.02
CA CYS A 51 -16.35 2.56 -5.81
C CYS A 51 -16.33 2.24 -7.31
N CYS A 52 -16.37 3.28 -8.15
CA CYS A 52 -16.31 3.11 -9.60
C CYS A 52 -15.42 4.18 -10.23
N GLY A 53 -14.66 3.80 -11.26
CA GLY A 53 -13.62 4.64 -11.85
C GLY A 53 -12.48 5.03 -10.91
N PHE A 54 -11.38 5.53 -11.48
CA PHE A 54 -10.23 5.96 -10.68
C PHE A 54 -10.42 7.38 -10.13
N LYS A 55 -10.32 8.39 -11.01
CA LYS A 55 -10.55 9.82 -10.69
C LYS A 55 -11.92 10.28 -11.15
N ASP A 56 -12.35 9.76 -12.29
CA ASP A 56 -13.60 10.11 -12.95
C ASP A 56 -14.31 8.80 -13.33
N PRO A 57 -15.54 8.56 -12.84
CA PRO A 57 -16.32 7.36 -13.09
C PRO A 57 -16.98 7.32 -14.48
N ASP A 58 -16.89 8.39 -15.27
CA ASP A 58 -17.46 8.45 -16.61
C ASP A 58 -16.43 8.15 -17.72
N LEU A 59 -15.16 7.89 -17.35
CA LEU A 59 -14.08 7.55 -18.29
C LEU A 59 -14.25 6.14 -18.86
N ASP A 60 -14.21 6.04 -20.19
CA ASP A 60 -14.34 4.79 -20.93
C ASP A 60 -13.10 3.88 -20.79
N PHE A 61 -13.26 2.58 -21.00
CA PHE A 61 -12.20 1.56 -20.90
C PHE A 61 -11.07 1.75 -21.91
N LEU A 62 -11.28 2.54 -22.97
CA LEU A 62 -10.24 2.92 -23.93
C LEU A 62 -9.20 3.86 -23.31
N GLU A 63 -9.57 4.61 -22.27
CA GLU A 63 -8.66 5.53 -21.61
C GLU A 63 -7.75 4.81 -20.62
N PRO A 64 -6.47 5.25 -20.48
CA PRO A 64 -5.52 4.60 -19.59
C PRO A 64 -5.94 4.64 -18.11
N LEU A 65 -6.74 5.66 -17.73
CA LEU A 65 -7.35 5.80 -16.40
C LEU A 65 -8.80 5.30 -16.32
N GLY A 66 -9.34 4.78 -17.43
CA GLY A 66 -10.67 4.21 -17.51
C GLY A 66 -10.83 2.97 -16.66
N HIS A 67 -12.01 2.36 -16.74
CA HIS A 67 -12.34 1.23 -15.87
C HIS A 67 -13.30 0.23 -16.53
N PRO A 68 -13.32 -1.03 -16.06
CA PRO A 68 -14.36 -1.99 -16.43
C PRO A 68 -15.70 -1.64 -15.76
N VAL A 69 -16.79 -2.22 -16.26
CA VAL A 69 -18.14 -2.00 -15.75
C VAL A 69 -18.30 -2.35 -14.26
N CYS A 70 -19.03 -1.51 -13.53
CA CYS A 70 -19.18 -1.58 -12.07
C CYS A 70 -20.44 -2.32 -11.59
N VAL A 71 -21.08 -3.15 -12.44
CA VAL A 71 -22.35 -3.87 -12.16
C VAL A 71 -22.39 -4.56 -10.79
N THR A 72 -21.23 -4.97 -10.30
CA THR A 72 -21.11 -5.81 -9.10
C THR A 72 -20.95 -5.02 -7.81
N VAL A 73 -20.85 -3.70 -7.90
CA VAL A 73 -20.77 -2.78 -6.77
C VAL A 73 -22.19 -2.37 -6.36
N ALA A 74 -22.79 -3.15 -5.45
CA ALA A 74 -24.18 -2.95 -5.02
C ALA A 74 -24.41 -1.60 -4.32
N ALA A 75 -23.37 -0.96 -3.78
CA ALA A 75 -23.47 0.36 -3.17
C ALA A 75 -23.79 1.48 -4.17
N CYS A 76 -23.59 1.23 -5.48
CA CYS A 76 -23.75 2.25 -6.52
C CYS A 76 -24.53 1.77 -7.74
N CYS A 77 -24.25 0.57 -8.24
CA CYS A 77 -24.92 0.02 -9.41
C CYS A 77 -26.01 -0.96 -8.94
N ASP A 78 -27.25 -0.48 -8.94
CA ASP A 78 -28.41 -1.35 -8.85
C ASP A 78 -28.68 -2.03 -10.19
N LYS A 79 -29.42 -3.15 -10.18
CA LYS A 79 -29.76 -3.92 -11.41
C LYS A 79 -30.51 -3.10 -12.48
N ASN A 80 -31.00 -1.90 -12.13
CA ASN A 80 -31.78 -1.01 -13.00
C ASN A 80 -31.04 0.30 -13.34
N SER A 81 -29.75 0.45 -13.01
CA SER A 81 -29.02 1.68 -13.34
C SER A 81 -28.61 1.68 -14.82
N ASP A 82 -29.13 2.62 -15.59
CA ASP A 82 -28.78 2.84 -17.01
C ASP A 82 -27.54 3.75 -17.20
N ALA A 83 -26.82 4.05 -16.11
CA ALA A 83 -25.59 4.83 -16.15
C ALA A 83 -24.50 4.08 -16.91
N PHE A 84 -23.71 4.81 -17.70
CA PHE A 84 -22.63 4.25 -18.52
C PHE A 84 -21.66 3.40 -17.69
N CYS A 85 -21.25 3.90 -16.53
CA CYS A 85 -20.33 3.23 -15.61
C CYS A 85 -20.83 1.86 -15.09
N CYS A 86 -22.15 1.63 -15.08
CA CYS A 86 -22.77 0.40 -14.62
C CYS A 86 -23.08 -0.54 -15.78
N SER A 87 -23.65 -0.06 -16.88
CA SER A 87 -24.07 -0.92 -17.99
C SER A 87 -22.98 -1.16 -19.04
N GLY A 88 -22.01 -0.24 -19.18
CA GLY A 88 -21.00 -0.25 -20.23
C GLY A 88 -21.53 0.03 -21.64
N ILE A 89 -22.76 0.53 -21.74
CA ILE A 89 -23.44 0.84 -23.01
C ILE A 89 -23.59 2.36 -23.10
N ILE A 90 -23.22 2.95 -24.24
CA ILE A 90 -23.46 4.37 -24.51
C ILE A 90 -24.84 4.51 -25.17
N ASN A 91 -25.87 4.80 -24.38
CA ASN A 91 -27.23 5.00 -24.87
C ASN A 91 -27.67 6.46 -24.66
N GLY A 92 -27.28 7.36 -25.57
CA GLY A 92 -27.78 8.74 -25.60
C GLY A 92 -27.64 9.49 -24.27
N SER A 93 -28.69 10.19 -23.83
CA SER A 93 -28.71 10.97 -22.58
C SER A 93 -28.70 10.07 -21.34
N GLN A 94 -27.51 9.65 -20.91
CA GLN A 94 -27.34 8.83 -19.71
C GLN A 94 -27.25 9.71 -18.45
N PRO A 95 -27.79 9.24 -17.32
CA PRO A 95 -27.59 9.90 -16.04
C PRO A 95 -26.12 9.81 -15.61
N PRO A 96 -25.60 10.80 -14.85
CA PRO A 96 -24.26 10.76 -14.31
C PRO A 96 -24.09 9.57 -13.37
N CYS A 97 -22.89 8.99 -13.31
CA CYS A 97 -22.62 7.84 -12.46
C CYS A 97 -22.89 8.17 -10.98
N PRO A 98 -23.75 7.42 -10.25
CA PRO A 98 -24.04 7.70 -8.84
C PRO A 98 -22.94 7.23 -7.87
N CYS A 99 -21.72 6.95 -8.37
CA CYS A 99 -20.63 6.38 -7.60
C CYS A 99 -19.62 7.43 -7.16
N GLN A 100 -18.95 7.16 -6.04
CA GLN A 100 -17.72 7.87 -5.72
C GLN A 100 -16.52 7.28 -6.48
N PRO A 101 -15.56 8.13 -6.89
CA PRO A 101 -14.32 7.68 -7.52
C PRO A 101 -13.45 6.90 -6.53
N CYS A 102 -12.80 5.83 -7.01
CA CYS A 102 -11.98 4.95 -6.18
C CYS A 102 -10.75 5.65 -5.58
N LEU A 103 -10.21 6.69 -6.22
CA LEU A 103 -9.06 7.43 -5.70
C LEU A 103 -9.31 7.96 -4.28
N LEU A 104 -10.51 8.47 -3.99
CA LEU A 104 -10.81 9.04 -2.67
C LEU A 104 -10.72 8.00 -1.56
N LYS A 105 -11.28 6.81 -1.80
CA LYS A 105 -11.26 5.69 -0.84
C LYS A 105 -9.88 5.06 -0.75
N MET A 106 -9.21 4.84 -1.88
CA MET A 106 -7.87 4.26 -1.90
C MET A 106 -6.83 5.18 -1.27
N ARG A 107 -6.91 6.50 -1.47
CA ARG A 107 -5.96 7.47 -0.91
C ARG A 107 -5.87 7.36 0.60
N GLU A 108 -7.00 7.25 1.29
CA GLU A 108 -7.04 7.13 2.74
C GLU A 108 -6.35 5.84 3.21
N VAL A 109 -6.65 4.71 2.56
CA VAL A 109 -6.03 3.42 2.90
C VAL A 109 -4.54 3.41 2.59
N ILE A 110 -4.11 3.96 1.46
CA ILE A 110 -2.68 4.11 1.11
C ILE A 110 -2.00 5.03 2.13
N TYR A 111 -2.63 6.14 2.52
CA TYR A 111 -2.07 7.05 3.51
C TYR A 111 -1.83 6.34 4.85
N ASN A 112 -2.85 5.65 5.35
CA ASN A 112 -2.77 4.90 6.62
C ASN A 112 -1.77 3.75 6.52
N ALA A 113 -1.75 2.99 5.42
CA ALA A 113 -0.83 1.88 5.21
C ALA A 113 0.63 2.33 5.26
N PHE A 114 1.00 3.42 4.58
CA PHE A 114 2.36 3.95 4.60
C PHE A 114 2.77 4.45 6.00
N SER A 115 1.85 5.12 6.71
CA SER A 115 2.12 5.61 8.07
C SER A 115 2.35 4.46 9.06
N VAL A 116 1.47 3.46 9.05
CA VAL A 116 1.57 2.27 9.91
C VAL A 116 2.82 1.46 9.57
N THR A 117 3.06 1.19 8.29
CA THR A 117 4.24 0.43 7.85
C THR A 117 5.54 1.14 8.22
N GLY A 118 5.59 2.46 8.03
CA GLY A 118 6.74 3.27 8.45
C GLY A 118 6.96 3.24 9.96
N GLY A 119 5.89 3.37 10.76
CA GLY A 119 5.97 3.27 12.22
C GLY A 119 6.44 1.89 12.72
N VAL A 120 5.87 0.81 12.16
CA VAL A 120 6.25 -0.57 12.48
C VAL A 120 7.70 -0.86 12.09
N GLY A 121 8.14 -0.42 10.91
CA GLY A 121 9.52 -0.56 10.46
C GLY A 121 10.51 0.19 11.37
N LEU A 122 10.14 1.39 11.81
CA LEU A 122 10.96 2.17 12.74
C LEU A 122 11.06 1.48 14.11
N PHE A 123 9.96 0.96 14.63
CA PHE A 123 9.96 0.18 15.88
C PHE A 123 10.92 -1.02 15.80
N PHE A 124 10.83 -1.83 14.75
CA PHE A 124 11.72 -2.97 14.58
C PHE A 124 13.20 -2.55 14.43
N SER A 125 13.47 -1.48 13.68
CA SER A 125 14.84 -0.96 13.54
C SER A 125 15.47 -0.54 14.87
N LEU A 126 14.68 0.04 15.80
CA LEU A 126 15.15 0.38 17.14
C LEU A 126 15.46 -0.86 17.98
N THR A 127 14.61 -1.89 17.90
CA THR A 127 14.87 -3.16 18.58
C THR A 127 16.10 -3.87 18.02
N GLU A 128 16.38 -3.72 16.72
CA GLU A 128 17.57 -4.30 16.07
C GLU A 128 18.86 -3.62 16.54
N ILE A 129 18.87 -2.30 16.76
CA ILE A 129 20.03 -1.60 17.37
C ILE A 129 20.36 -2.19 18.75
N VAL A 130 19.33 -2.40 19.58
CA VAL A 130 19.51 -3.02 20.90
C VAL A 130 20.03 -4.45 20.76
N GLY A 131 19.48 -5.22 19.83
CA GLY A 131 19.93 -6.59 19.54
C GLY A 131 21.39 -6.65 19.08
N VAL A 132 21.81 -5.75 18.19
CA VAL A 132 23.21 -5.62 17.76
C VAL A 132 24.10 -5.30 18.95
N TRP A 133 23.72 -4.32 19.79
CA TRP A 133 24.48 -3.95 20.98
C TRP A 133 24.65 -5.12 21.96
N ILE A 134 23.56 -5.84 22.28
CA ILE A 134 23.59 -7.03 23.13
C ILE A 134 24.51 -8.10 22.54
N THR A 135 24.44 -8.33 21.22
CA THR A 135 25.28 -9.32 20.53
C THR A 135 26.75 -8.93 20.57
N ILE A 136 27.10 -7.64 20.43
CA ILE A 136 28.49 -7.16 20.55
C ILE A 136 28.97 -7.45 21.97
N ARG A 137 28.16 -7.09 22.98
CA ARG A 137 28.49 -7.30 24.38
C ARG A 137 28.69 -8.78 24.69
N PHE A 138 27.80 -9.65 24.23
CA PHE A 138 27.88 -11.09 24.44
C PHE A 138 29.14 -11.69 23.79
N ARG A 139 29.46 -11.32 22.54
CA ARG A 139 30.69 -11.80 21.89
C ARG A 139 31.98 -11.26 22.50
N ASN A 140 31.92 -10.07 23.11
CA ASN A 140 33.05 -9.47 23.81
C ASN A 140 33.17 -9.95 25.27
N GLN A 141 32.28 -10.83 25.75
CA GLN A 141 32.49 -11.53 27.01
C GLN A 141 33.63 -12.54 26.83
N LYS A 142 34.58 -12.48 27.76
CA LYS A 142 35.80 -13.30 27.74
C LYS A 142 35.43 -14.75 28.05
N ASP A 143 36.03 -15.69 27.32
CA ASP A 143 35.77 -17.12 27.48
C ASP A 143 36.09 -17.55 28.93
N PRO A 144 35.09 -17.92 29.76
CA PRO A 144 35.32 -18.22 31.17
C PRO A 144 36.22 -19.46 31.36
N GLY A 145 36.32 -20.33 30.35
CA GLY A 145 37.20 -21.51 30.34
C GLY A 145 38.68 -21.23 30.03
N ALA A 146 39.03 -20.01 29.59
CA ALA A 146 40.41 -19.64 29.29
C ALA A 146 41.19 -19.10 30.50
N ASN A 147 40.59 -19.07 31.70
CA ASN A 147 41.30 -18.74 32.93
C ASN A 147 42.03 -20.00 33.46
N PRO A 148 43.38 -20.01 33.48
CA PRO A 148 44.15 -21.14 34.03
C PRO A 148 43.93 -21.37 35.53
N SER A 149 43.24 -20.44 36.21
CA SER A 149 42.87 -20.51 37.62
C SER A 149 41.60 -21.33 37.92
N ALA A 150 40.88 -21.80 36.89
CA ALA A 150 39.61 -22.53 37.06
C ALA A 150 39.79 -24.07 37.19
N PHE A 151 41.03 -24.56 37.06
CA PHE A 151 41.39 -25.98 37.19
C PHE A 151 42.32 -26.27 38.38
N LEU A 152 42.53 -25.29 39.27
CA LEU A 152 43.17 -25.47 40.58
C LEU A 152 42.11 -25.50 41.66
#